data_AF-A0A2V9DBA2-F1
#
_entry.id   AF-A0A2V9DBA2-F1
#
_cell.length_a   1.000
_cell.length_b   1.000
_cell.length_c   1.000
_cell.angle_alpha   90.00
_cell.angle_beta   90.00
_cell.angle_gamma   90.00
#
_symmetry.space_group_name_H-M   'P 1'
#
loop_
_entity.id
_entity.type
_entity.pdbx_description
1 polymer ?
#
loop_
_entity_poly.entity_id
_entity_poly.type
_entity_poly.pdbx_seq_one_letter_code
_entity_poly.pdbx_strand_id
1 'polypeptide(L)'
;MRAVPLIMTIFSVALCLQALPQNSPKRRIPCKTPQNASECYWTHGRITIGNGTPAYRLWKIGTQRILGIYSGPSTYHDPLSLDNEDPDFPANVEKIWSPRVYRPLYGDFEVCPLAPERAGFMRPVCVESAKNLFVDRSLLGK
;
A
#
# COMPACT_ATOMS: atom_id res chain seq x y z
N MET A 1 -65.18 -9.05 10.72
CA MET A 1 -64.57 -9.77 9.59
C MET A 1 -63.77 -8.74 8.79
N ARG A 2 -62.43 -8.69 8.96
CA ARG A 2 -61.40 -9.08 7.95
C ARG A 2 -61.60 -8.35 6.60
N ALA A 3 -60.68 -7.58 6.02
CA ALA A 3 -59.23 -7.55 6.15
C ALA A 3 -58.66 -6.20 5.64
N VAL A 4 -57.53 -5.78 6.21
CA VAL A 4 -56.65 -4.72 5.66
C VAL A 4 -55.64 -5.42 4.73
N PRO A 5 -55.52 -5.06 3.44
CA PRO A 5 -54.42 -5.56 2.62
C PRO A 5 -53.15 -4.77 2.92
N LEU A 6 -52.28 -5.46 3.65
CA LEU A 6 -50.85 -5.25 3.77
C LEU A 6 -50.20 -5.35 2.38
N ILE A 7 -49.67 -4.26 1.83
CA ILE A 7 -48.60 -4.32 0.82
C ILE A 7 -47.51 -3.36 1.28
N MET A 8 -46.70 -3.88 2.20
CA MET A 8 -45.49 -3.26 2.70
C MET A 8 -44.41 -3.44 1.64
N THR A 9 -44.02 -2.34 1.02
CA THR A 9 -42.96 -2.21 0.01
C THR A 9 -41.62 -2.76 0.51
N ILE A 10 -41.14 -3.85 -0.08
CA ILE A 10 -39.76 -4.32 0.07
C ILE A 10 -38.99 -3.96 -1.20
N PHE A 11 -38.37 -2.78 -1.20
CA PHE A 11 -37.32 -2.41 -2.15
C PHE A 11 -35.99 -2.41 -1.39
N SER A 12 -35.49 -3.60 -1.04
CA SER A 12 -34.13 -3.74 -0.51
C SER A 12 -33.16 -3.83 -1.69
N VAL A 13 -32.72 -2.67 -2.17
CA VAL A 13 -31.57 -2.56 -3.07
C VAL A 13 -30.33 -2.97 -2.26
N ALA A 14 -29.96 -4.24 -2.35
CA ALA A 14 -28.66 -4.71 -1.91
C ALA A 14 -27.61 -4.15 -2.88
N LEU A 15 -27.15 -2.93 -2.63
CA LEU A 15 -25.98 -2.35 -3.27
C LEU A 15 -24.74 -3.05 -2.67
N CYS A 16 -24.54 -4.32 -3.02
CA CYS A 16 -23.24 -4.96 -2.88
C CYS A 16 -22.32 -4.22 -3.85
N LEU A 17 -21.64 -3.17 -3.36
CA LEU A 17 -20.53 -2.54 -4.05
C LEU A 17 -19.42 -3.60 -4.11
N GLN A 18 -19.52 -4.49 -5.09
CA GLN A 18 -18.46 -5.43 -5.42
C GLN A 18 -17.30 -4.55 -5.86
N ALA A 19 -16.30 -4.41 -5.00
CA ALA A 19 -15.03 -3.82 -5.37
C ALA A 19 -14.45 -4.71 -6.47
N LEU A 20 -14.69 -4.33 -7.73
CA LEU A 20 -14.02 -4.93 -8.87
C LEU A 20 -12.53 -4.92 -8.55
N PRO A 21 -11.79 -6.03 -8.81
CA PRO A 21 -10.35 -6.01 -8.70
C PRO A 21 -9.86 -4.91 -9.64
N GLN A 22 -9.47 -3.78 -9.04
CA GLN A 22 -8.78 -2.72 -9.75
C GLN A 22 -7.56 -3.42 -10.32
N ASN A 23 -7.51 -3.53 -11.64
CA ASN A 23 -6.37 -4.12 -12.34
C ASN A 23 -5.22 -3.12 -12.14
N SER A 24 -4.52 -3.26 -11.01
CA SER A 24 -3.44 -2.36 -10.65
C SER A 24 -2.38 -2.47 -11.75
N PRO A 25 -1.87 -1.33 -12.26
CA PRO A 25 -0.82 -1.35 -13.26
C PRO A 25 0.32 -2.26 -12.80
N LYS A 26 0.67 -3.24 -13.64
CA LYS A 26 1.63 -4.29 -13.29
C LYS A 26 3.00 -3.68 -12.95
N ARG A 27 3.58 -4.13 -11.83
CA ARG A 27 4.96 -3.82 -11.42
C ARG A 27 5.98 -4.49 -12.34
N ARG A 28 7.21 -3.97 -12.37
CA ARG A 28 8.33 -4.66 -13.04
C ARG A 28 8.79 -5.86 -12.23
N ILE A 29 8.90 -5.71 -10.92
CA ILE A 29 9.25 -6.77 -9.99
C ILE A 29 8.03 -7.06 -9.10
N PRO A 30 7.40 -8.23 -9.22
CA PRO A 30 6.26 -8.57 -8.37
C PRO A 30 6.70 -8.84 -6.93
N CYS A 31 5.97 -8.34 -5.93
CA CYS A 31 6.16 -8.72 -4.52
C CYS A 31 5.56 -10.08 -4.21
N LYS A 32 4.47 -10.42 -4.91
CA LYS A 32 3.71 -11.64 -4.67
C LYS A 32 4.41 -12.84 -5.32
N THR A 33 4.64 -13.85 -4.51
CA THR A 33 4.94 -15.22 -4.90
C THR A 33 3.76 -16.11 -4.49
N PRO A 34 3.62 -17.31 -5.08
CA PRO A 34 2.61 -18.26 -4.61
C PRO A 34 2.68 -18.54 -3.10
N GLN A 35 3.87 -18.41 -2.50
CA GLN A 35 4.12 -18.68 -1.10
C GLN A 35 3.68 -17.53 -0.17
N ASN A 36 3.87 -16.27 -0.56
CA ASN A 36 3.59 -15.12 0.32
C ASN A 36 2.29 -14.36 -0.01
N ALA A 37 1.63 -14.68 -1.12
CA ALA A 37 0.48 -13.90 -1.58
C ALA A 37 -0.66 -13.79 -0.56
N SER A 38 -0.83 -14.83 0.28
CA SER A 38 -1.84 -14.86 1.36
C SER A 38 -1.48 -14.00 2.57
N GLU A 39 -0.21 -13.63 2.74
CA GLU A 39 0.26 -12.76 3.83
C GLU A 39 0.18 -11.27 3.45
N CYS A 40 0.00 -10.96 2.17
CA CYS A 40 -0.13 -9.59 1.72
C CYS A 40 -1.45 -8.98 2.21
N TYR A 41 -1.41 -7.74 2.67
CA TYR A 41 -2.59 -7.07 3.24
C TYR A 41 -2.65 -5.59 2.85
N TRP A 42 -3.85 -5.02 2.87
CA TRP A 42 -4.05 -3.60 2.64
C TRP A 42 -3.85 -2.79 3.93
N THR A 43 -3.14 -1.67 3.83
CA THR A 43 -3.02 -0.70 4.92
C THR A 43 -3.09 0.72 4.39
N HIS A 44 -3.76 1.59 5.13
CA HIS A 44 -3.65 3.03 4.92
C HIS A 44 -2.31 3.51 5.49
N GLY A 45 -1.61 4.39 4.78
CA GLY A 45 -0.30 4.83 5.24
C GLY A 45 0.27 6.05 4.55
N ARG A 46 1.45 6.43 5.02
CA ARG A 46 2.26 7.52 4.50
C ARG A 46 3.67 7.02 4.18
N ILE A 47 4.07 7.13 2.92
CA ILE A 47 5.44 6.89 2.47
C ILE A 47 6.24 8.19 2.56
N THR A 48 7.42 8.09 3.16
CA THR A 48 8.42 9.17 3.24
C THR A 48 9.80 8.63 2.89
N ILE A 49 10.67 9.50 2.39
CA ILE A 49 12.07 9.19 2.09
C ILE A 49 12.93 9.81 3.21
N GLY A 50 13.89 9.06 3.75
CA GLY A 50 14.77 9.55 4.79
C GLY A 50 16.11 8.81 4.85
N ASN A 51 17.01 9.34 5.67
CA ASN A 51 18.36 8.77 5.82
C ASN A 51 18.34 7.41 6.54
N GLY A 52 19.18 6.50 6.06
CA GLY A 52 19.39 5.16 6.60
C GLY A 52 18.55 4.09 5.90
N THR A 53 19.00 2.84 5.97
CA THR A 53 18.45 1.73 5.19
C THR A 53 17.24 1.07 5.86
N PRO A 54 16.14 0.81 5.13
CA PRO A 54 15.84 1.29 3.79
C PRO A 54 15.40 2.77 3.77
N ALA A 55 15.69 3.44 2.65
CA ALA A 55 15.43 4.87 2.47
C ALA A 55 13.93 5.20 2.45
N TYR A 56 13.15 4.35 1.81
CA TYR A 56 11.70 4.51 1.67
C TYR A 56 10.98 3.80 2.80
N ARG A 57 10.15 4.55 3.53
CA ARG A 57 9.50 4.08 4.75
C ARG A 57 8.02 4.33 4.70
N LEU A 58 7.23 3.30 4.97
CA LEU A 58 5.78 3.37 5.09
C LEU A 58 5.40 3.41 6.57
N TRP A 59 4.88 4.54 7.02
CA TRP A 59 4.19 4.62 8.30
C TRP A 59 2.75 4.12 8.13
N LYS A 60 2.35 3.12 8.92
CA LYS A 60 0.96 2.69 9.03
C LYS A 60 0.20 3.69 9.89
N ILE A 61 -0.63 4.51 9.25
CA ILE A 61 -1.38 5.58 9.91
C ILE A 61 -2.28 5.00 11.00
N GLY A 62 -2.33 5.68 12.15
CA GLY A 62 -3.05 5.21 13.33
C GLY A 62 -2.28 4.21 14.20
N THR A 63 -1.02 3.92 13.88
CA THR A 63 -0.15 3.04 14.67
C THR A 63 1.22 3.66 14.90
N GLN A 64 2.07 3.02 15.70
CA GLN A 64 3.50 3.39 15.80
C GLN A 64 4.37 2.65 14.77
N ARG A 65 3.76 1.88 13.87
CA ARG A 65 4.49 0.94 13.02
C ARG A 65 5.05 1.62 11.77
N ILE A 66 6.37 1.54 11.62
CA ILE A 66 7.09 1.91 10.40
C ILE A 66 7.57 0.64 9.71
N LEU A 67 7.35 0.55 8.41
CA LEU A 67 7.77 -0.54 7.53
C LEU A 67 8.84 0.00 6.57
N GLY A 68 9.82 -0.83 6.24
CA GLY A 68 10.89 -0.51 5.30
C GLY A 68 10.60 -1.11 3.92
N ILE A 69 10.66 -0.30 2.86
CA ILE A 69 10.20 -0.72 1.53
C ILE A 69 11.37 -1.22 0.68
N TYR A 70 11.13 -2.34 0.00
CA TYR A 70 12.01 -3.00 -0.95
C TYR A 70 11.26 -3.31 -2.25
N SER A 71 12.02 -3.54 -3.32
CA SER A 71 11.55 -3.78 -4.68
C SER A 71 10.84 -5.13 -4.85
N GLY A 72 11.29 -6.19 -4.16
CA GLY A 72 10.93 -7.55 -4.51
C GLY A 72 10.51 -8.45 -3.35
N PRO A 73 10.26 -9.74 -3.63
CA PRO A 73 9.76 -10.71 -2.65
C PRO A 73 10.84 -11.24 -1.69
N SER A 74 12.04 -10.66 -1.70
CA SER A 74 13.21 -11.16 -0.97
C SER A 74 13.81 -10.08 -0.09
N THR A 75 14.29 -10.50 1.09
CA THR A 75 15.16 -9.66 1.94
C THR A 75 16.63 -9.79 1.57
N TYR A 76 16.98 -10.56 0.54
CA TYR A 76 18.34 -10.59 0.03
C TYR A 76 18.58 -9.33 -0.79
N HIS A 77 19.52 -8.50 -0.34
CA HIS A 77 19.93 -7.30 -1.04
C HIS A 77 21.29 -7.59 -1.68
N ASP A 78 21.33 -7.59 -3.00
CA ASP A 78 22.58 -7.50 -3.73
C ASP A 78 23.20 -6.12 -3.38
N PRO A 79 24.44 -6.06 -2.85
CA PRO A 79 25.10 -4.79 -2.52
C PRO A 79 25.24 -3.83 -3.71
N LEU A 80 25.13 -4.33 -4.95
CA LEU A 80 25.15 -3.52 -6.17
C LEU A 80 23.76 -3.04 -6.60
N SER A 81 22.70 -3.56 -5.98
CA SER A 81 21.32 -3.15 -6.26
C SER A 81 20.90 -1.95 -5.42
N LEU A 82 20.00 -1.13 -5.96
CA LEU A 82 19.34 -0.04 -5.23
C LEU A 82 18.01 -0.49 -4.62
N ASP A 83 17.79 -1.79 -4.43
CA ASP A 83 16.53 -2.36 -3.96
C ASP A 83 15.96 -1.64 -2.71
N ASN A 84 16.84 -1.31 -1.77
CA ASN A 84 16.52 -0.70 -0.48
C ASN A 84 16.64 0.83 -0.45
N GLU A 85 17.26 1.42 -1.46
CA GLU A 85 17.55 2.86 -1.54
C GLU A 85 16.73 3.56 -2.63
N ASP A 86 16.26 2.83 -3.64
CA ASP A 86 15.38 3.25 -4.73
C ASP A 86 14.49 2.07 -5.20
N PRO A 87 13.51 1.63 -4.37
CA PRO A 87 12.70 0.46 -4.65
C PRO A 87 11.76 0.67 -5.84
N ASP A 88 11.50 -0.40 -6.58
CA ASP A 88 10.44 -0.42 -7.60
C ASP A 88 9.06 -0.23 -6.95
N PHE A 89 8.20 0.59 -7.56
CA PHE A 89 6.85 0.85 -7.10
C PHE A 89 5.80 0.51 -8.18
N PRO A 90 4.52 0.33 -7.81
CA PRO A 90 3.42 0.28 -8.77
C PRO A 90 3.43 1.49 -9.71
N ALA A 91 3.18 1.28 -11.00
CA ALA A 91 3.34 2.34 -12.00
C ALA A 91 2.44 3.57 -11.76
N ASN A 92 1.29 3.40 -11.09
CA ASN A 92 0.45 4.53 -10.69
C ASN A 92 1.08 5.40 -9.59
N VAL A 93 1.92 4.82 -8.73
CA VAL A 93 2.73 5.56 -7.76
C VAL A 93 3.83 6.34 -8.49
N GLU A 94 4.61 5.67 -9.34
CA GLU A 94 5.70 6.30 -10.10
C GLU A 94 5.21 7.48 -10.97
N LYS A 95 3.98 7.38 -11.49
CA LYS A 95 3.37 8.44 -12.32
C LYS A 95 3.10 9.74 -11.56
N ILE A 96 2.76 9.67 -10.28
CA ILE A 96 2.30 10.85 -9.51
C ILE A 96 3.31 11.33 -8.48
N TRP A 97 4.23 10.45 -8.08
CA TRP A 97 5.14 10.69 -6.98
C TRP A 97 6.58 10.60 -7.46
N SER A 98 7.27 11.74 -7.43
CA SER A 98 8.68 11.82 -7.76
C SER A 98 9.50 11.98 -6.48
N PRO A 99 10.51 11.12 -6.24
CA PRO A 99 11.35 11.21 -5.06
C PRO A 99 12.23 12.48 -5.05
N ARG A 100 12.41 13.13 -6.21
CA ARG A 100 13.19 14.38 -6.36
C ARG A 100 12.66 15.54 -5.52
N VAL A 101 11.40 15.47 -5.09
CA VAL A 101 10.72 16.57 -4.40
C VAL A 101 10.51 16.25 -2.90
N TYR A 102 10.98 15.10 -2.41
CA TYR A 102 10.91 14.64 -1.01
C TYR A 102 9.55 14.86 -0.32
N ARG A 103 8.45 14.75 -1.08
CA ARG A 103 7.09 14.93 -0.55
C ARG A 103 6.56 13.65 0.06
N PRO A 104 5.83 13.71 1.18
CA PRO A 104 5.09 12.56 1.64
C PRO A 104 4.03 12.11 0.63
N LEU A 105 3.94 10.81 0.41
CA LEU A 105 2.87 10.17 -0.36
C LEU A 105 1.93 9.44 0.60
N TYR A 106 0.66 9.77 0.53
CA TYR A 106 -0.41 9.10 1.27
C TYR A 106 -1.20 8.18 0.35
N GLY A 107 -1.80 7.14 0.92
CA GLY A 107 -2.75 6.29 0.21
C GLY A 107 -2.98 4.97 0.91
N ASP A 108 -3.66 4.07 0.20
CA ASP A 108 -3.81 2.69 0.60
C ASP A 108 -2.84 1.83 -0.18
N PHE A 109 -2.12 0.97 0.51
CA PHE A 109 -1.05 0.14 -0.03
C PHE A 109 -1.32 -1.32 0.27
N GLU A 110 -1.25 -2.16 -0.75
CA GLU A 110 -1.14 -3.60 -0.56
C GLU A 110 0.33 -3.92 -0.28
N VAL A 111 0.60 -4.38 0.94
CA VAL A 111 1.96 -4.66 1.40
C VAL A 111 2.15 -6.16 1.58
N CYS A 112 3.23 -6.68 1.03
CA CYS A 112 3.67 -8.06 1.20
C CYS A 112 4.85 -8.09 2.17
N PRO A 113 4.72 -8.72 3.33
CA PRO A 113 5.82 -8.83 4.27
C PRO A 113 6.95 -9.72 3.74
N LEU A 114 8.20 -9.35 4.03
CA LEU A 114 9.39 -10.11 3.62
C LEU A 114 10.05 -10.86 4.79
N ALA A 115 9.67 -10.53 6.02
CA ALA A 115 10.12 -11.20 7.23
C ALA A 115 8.97 -11.26 8.25
N PRO A 116 9.05 -12.08 9.31
CA PRO A 116 8.08 -12.07 10.40
C PRO A 116 8.02 -10.73 11.15
N GLU A 117 6.89 -10.47 11.80
CA GLU A 117 6.71 -9.29 12.66
C GLU A 117 7.60 -9.39 13.91
N ARG A 118 8.34 -8.31 14.22
CA ARG A 118 9.17 -8.21 15.44
C ARG A 118 9.05 -6.81 16.04
N ALA A 119 8.78 -6.73 17.34
CA ALA A 119 8.66 -5.46 18.06
C ALA A 119 9.98 -4.67 18.01
N GLY A 120 9.90 -3.36 17.73
CA GLY A 120 11.07 -2.48 17.65
C GLY A 120 11.90 -2.57 16.36
N PHE A 121 11.69 -3.59 15.52
CA PHE A 121 12.40 -3.74 14.25
C PHE A 121 11.59 -3.13 13.11
N MET A 122 12.21 -2.35 12.22
CA MET A 122 11.57 -1.93 10.98
C MET A 122 11.38 -3.15 10.07
N ARG A 123 10.14 -3.62 9.90
CA ARG A 123 9.87 -4.84 9.12
C ARG A 123 10.07 -4.55 7.63
N PRO A 124 10.86 -5.36 6.91
CA PRO A 124 11.00 -5.24 5.47
C PRO A 124 9.71 -5.69 4.79
N VAL A 125 9.24 -4.89 3.84
CA VAL A 125 8.03 -5.13 3.05
C VAL A 125 8.26 -4.74 1.60
N CYS A 126 7.41 -5.26 0.72
CA CYS A 126 7.30 -4.86 -0.67
C CYS A 126 5.88 -4.34 -0.93
N VAL A 127 5.74 -3.24 -1.69
CA VAL A 127 4.44 -2.61 -1.98
C VAL A 127 3.90 -3.12 -3.32
N GLU A 128 3.00 -4.10 -3.30
CA GLU A 128 2.50 -4.77 -4.52
C GLU A 128 1.61 -3.86 -5.36
N SER A 129 0.75 -3.09 -4.69
CA SER A 129 -0.29 -2.28 -5.34
C SER A 129 -0.64 -1.08 -4.46
N ALA A 130 -1.20 -0.04 -5.06
CA ALA A 130 -1.62 1.14 -4.33
C ALA A 130 -2.87 1.80 -4.94
N LYS A 131 -3.67 2.45 -4.11
CA LYS A 131 -4.88 3.20 -4.51
C LYS A 131 -5.12 4.38 -3.57
N ASN A 132 -6.07 5.25 -3.93
CA ASN A 132 -6.44 6.42 -3.13
C ASN A 132 -5.24 7.33 -2.82
N LEU A 133 -4.39 7.52 -3.82
CA LEU A 133 -3.10 8.17 -3.65
C LEU A 133 -3.22 9.70 -3.58
N PHE A 134 -2.47 10.30 -2.66
CA PHE A 134 -2.41 11.75 -2.48
C PHE A 134 -0.97 12.18 -2.15
N VAL A 135 -0.44 13.14 -2.90
CA VAL A 135 0.88 13.74 -2.61
C VAL A 135 0.67 15.04 -1.86
N ASP A 136 1.24 15.14 -0.66
CA ASP A 136 1.13 16.36 0.14
C ASP A 136 2.01 17.46 -0.45
N ARG A 137 1.35 18.51 -0.94
CA ARG A 137 1.99 19.68 -1.57
C ARG A 137 2.16 20.85 -0.63
N SER A 138 1.58 20.79 0.57
CA SER A 138 1.56 21.90 1.54
C SER A 138 2.96 22.31 2.03
N LEU A 139 3.94 21.42 1.94
CA LEU A 139 5.34 21.68 2.31
C LEU A 139 6.12 22.58 1.31
N LEU A 140 5.48 23.15 0.29
CA LEU A 140 6.08 24.17 -0.60
C LEU A 140 5.91 25.62 -0.14
N GLY A 141 5.08 25.84 0.88
CA GLY A 141 4.66 27.19 1.29
C GLY A 141 5.52 27.85 2.36
N LYS A 142 6.75 27.37 2.62
CA LYS A 142 7.70 27.99 3.53
C LYS A 142 9.08 28.08 2.90
#